data_AF-A0A068YB04-F1
#
_entry.id   AF-A0A068YB04-F1
#
_cell.length_a   1.000
_cell.length_b   1.000
_cell.length_c   1.000
_cell.angle_alpha   90.00
_cell.angle_beta   90.00
_cell.angle_gamma   90.00
#
_symmetry.space_group_name_H-M   'P 1'
#
loop_
_entity.id
_entity.type
_entity.pdbx_description
1 polymer ?
#
loop_
_entity_poly.entity_id
_entity_poly.type
_entity_poly.pdbx_seq_one_letter_code
_entity_poly.pdbx_strand_id
1 'polypeptide(L)'
;MICKVSRSNFPWTAWFFRSFSTMNTSEGKQLKCLSEAVKSGDYVAVEKIIIEQDPYEVRRVKMPTITSADEPNIIASTSDTRLIGCLCEPQADAINWMEISKGEPRQCYCGHWFRLVDFEEYLSLSDNFKQLT
;
A
#
# COMPACT_ATOMS: atom_id res chain seq x y z
N MET A 1 -45.43 54.62 16.96
CA MET A 1 -44.66 54.15 18.13
C MET A 1 -45.17 52.78 18.53
N ILE A 2 -44.28 51.79 18.47
CA ILE A 2 -44.54 50.36 18.72
C ILE A 2 -44.35 50.09 20.21
N CYS A 3 -45.35 49.53 20.89
CA CYS A 3 -45.28 48.92 22.23
C CYS A 3 -46.56 48.11 22.42
N LYS A 4 -46.62 46.91 23.02
CA LYS A 4 -45.65 46.00 23.62
C LYS A 4 -46.37 44.63 23.56
N VAL A 5 -45.77 43.62 22.92
CA VAL A 5 -46.36 42.27 22.86
C VAL A 5 -46.26 41.62 24.23
N SER A 6 -47.39 41.16 24.75
CA SER A 6 -47.51 40.42 26.00
C SER A 6 -46.96 39.00 25.86
N ARG A 7 -46.29 38.53 26.91
CA ARG A 7 -45.89 37.14 27.10
C ARG A 7 -47.13 36.28 27.33
N SER A 8 -47.23 35.15 26.64
CA SER A 8 -47.87 33.95 27.19
C SER A 8 -47.13 32.70 26.73
N ASN A 9 -46.99 31.78 27.67
CA ASN A 9 -46.29 30.51 27.60
C ASN A 9 -46.89 29.59 26.53
N PHE A 10 -46.05 28.88 25.78
CA PHE A 10 -46.50 27.68 25.06
C PHE A 10 -45.49 26.53 25.24
N PRO A 11 -45.99 25.29 25.45
CA PRO A 11 -45.24 24.24 26.12
C PRO A 11 -44.39 23.42 25.15
N TRP A 12 -43.34 22.84 25.72
CA TRP A 12 -42.54 21.80 25.11
C TRP A 12 -43.41 20.58 24.86
N THR A 13 -43.67 20.24 23.59
CA THR A 13 -43.57 18.88 23.04
C THR A 13 -43.97 18.87 21.57
N ALA A 14 -43.19 18.09 20.83
CA ALA A 14 -43.60 17.30 19.68
C ALA A 14 -43.48 17.88 18.24
N TRP A 15 -42.59 17.19 17.50
CA TRP A 15 -42.77 16.73 16.12
C TRP A 15 -42.44 17.69 14.97
N PHE A 16 -41.16 18.05 14.82
CA PHE A 16 -40.54 18.21 13.49
C PHE A 16 -39.03 17.91 13.55
N PHE A 17 -38.67 16.68 13.90
CA PHE A 17 -37.40 16.11 13.45
C PHE A 17 -37.72 15.15 12.31
N ARG A 18 -37.77 15.71 11.09
CA ARG A 18 -37.54 14.91 9.89
C ARG A 18 -36.10 14.45 10.03
N SER A 19 -35.90 13.22 10.50
CA SER A 19 -34.58 12.58 10.52
C SER A 19 -34.06 12.60 9.09
N PHE A 20 -33.22 13.59 8.78
CA PHE A 20 -32.29 13.50 7.69
C PHE A 20 -31.43 12.31 8.08
N SER A 21 -31.78 11.13 7.54
CA SER A 21 -30.89 9.99 7.58
C SER A 21 -29.64 10.53 6.92
N THR A 22 -28.63 10.81 7.73
CA THR A 22 -27.26 10.91 7.27
C THR A 22 -27.07 9.69 6.41
N MET A 23 -27.01 9.90 5.09
CA MET A 23 -26.37 8.92 4.24
C MET A 23 -25.03 8.71 4.92
N ASN A 24 -24.79 7.49 5.40
CA ASN A 24 -23.47 7.08 5.79
C ASN A 24 -22.64 7.18 4.51
N THR A 25 -22.09 8.35 4.26
CA THR A 25 -20.84 8.50 3.53
C THR A 25 -19.92 7.54 4.27
N SER A 26 -19.66 6.39 3.67
CA SER A 26 -18.76 5.39 4.21
C SER A 26 -17.49 6.10 4.62
N GLU A 27 -17.32 6.31 5.93
CA GLU A 27 -16.06 6.79 6.50
C GLU A 27 -14.96 5.96 5.86
N GLY A 28 -13.99 6.65 5.26
CA GLY A 28 -12.99 6.06 4.38
C GLY A 28 -12.23 4.94 5.08
N LYS A 29 -12.72 3.71 4.98
CA LYS A 29 -11.94 2.53 5.28
C LYS A 29 -10.90 2.44 4.18
N GLN A 30 -9.66 2.77 4.54
CA GLN A 30 -8.49 2.48 3.73
C GLN A 30 -8.46 0.96 3.49
N LEU A 31 -8.97 0.52 2.35
CA LEU A 31 -8.97 -0.89 1.96
C LEU A 31 -7.52 -1.34 1.85
N LYS A 32 -7.13 -2.30 2.69
CA LYS A 32 -5.74 -2.77 2.77
C LYS A 32 -5.41 -3.84 1.73
N CYS A 33 -6.41 -4.54 1.18
CA CYS A 33 -6.18 -5.72 0.35
C CYS A 33 -7.05 -5.74 -0.91
N LEU A 34 -6.43 -6.08 -2.04
CA LEU A 34 -7.07 -6.20 -3.35
C LEU A 34 -8.31 -7.13 -3.31
N SER A 35 -8.22 -8.24 -2.58
CA SER A 35 -9.31 -9.23 -2.52
C SER A 35 -10.59 -8.69 -1.89
N GLU A 36 -10.48 -7.73 -0.97
CA GLU A 36 -11.63 -7.08 -0.33
C GLU A 36 -12.30 -6.10 -1.30
N ALA A 37 -11.52 -5.30 -2.02
CA ALA A 37 -12.01 -4.36 -3.02
C ALA A 37 -12.75 -5.03 -4.19
N VAL A 38 -12.26 -6.19 -4.64
CA VAL A 38 -12.95 -7.00 -5.66
C VAL A 38 -14.28 -7.54 -5.13
N LYS A 39 -14.30 -8.04 -3.89
CA LYS A 39 -15.53 -8.57 -3.26
C LYS A 39 -16.57 -7.48 -3.02
N SER A 40 -16.15 -6.26 -2.69
CA SER A 40 -17.05 -5.11 -2.52
C SER A 40 -17.53 -4.51 -3.83
N GLY A 41 -16.90 -4.84 -4.96
CA GLY A 41 -17.20 -4.26 -6.27
C GLY A 41 -16.70 -2.81 -6.42
N ASP A 42 -15.77 -2.37 -5.58
CA ASP A 42 -15.18 -1.03 -5.65
C ASP A 42 -14.05 -0.99 -6.69
N TYR A 43 -14.42 -0.84 -7.97
CA TYR A 43 -13.46 -0.84 -9.07
C TYR A 43 -12.49 0.34 -9.04
N VAL A 44 -12.85 1.46 -8.41
CA VAL A 44 -11.96 2.62 -8.26
C VAL A 44 -10.84 2.29 -7.27
N ALA A 45 -11.19 1.64 -6.15
CA ALA A 45 -10.19 1.13 -5.22
C ALA A 45 -9.31 0.05 -5.85
N VAL A 46 -9.89 -0.86 -6.65
CA VAL A 46 -9.14 -1.89 -7.38
C VAL A 46 -8.11 -1.25 -8.32
N GLU A 47 -8.51 -0.30 -9.14
CA GLU A 47 -7.62 0.42 -10.07
C GLU A 47 -6.46 1.08 -9.31
N LYS A 48 -6.78 1.80 -8.23
CA LYS A 48 -5.78 2.46 -7.39
C LYS A 48 -4.78 1.47 -6.78
N ILE A 49 -5.26 0.35 -6.23
CA ILE A 49 -4.41 -0.69 -5.63
C ILE A 49 -3.48 -1.30 -6.68
N ILE A 50 -4.01 -1.63 -7.87
CA ILE A 50 -3.20 -2.21 -8.96
C ILE A 50 -2.08 -1.25 -9.37
N ILE A 51 -2.39 0.05 -9.53
CA ILE A 51 -1.43 1.06 -9.99
C ILE A 51 -0.39 1.39 -8.91
N GLU A 52 -0.82 1.59 -7.67
CA GLU A 52 0.05 2.05 -6.58
C GLU A 52 0.85 0.89 -5.98
N GLN A 53 0.17 -0.19 -5.59
CA GLN A 53 0.77 -1.28 -4.81
C GLN A 53 1.36 -2.39 -5.67
N ASP A 54 0.95 -2.52 -6.94
CA ASP A 54 1.41 -3.56 -7.88
C ASP A 54 1.54 -4.96 -7.23
N PRO A 55 0.43 -5.53 -6.71
CA PRO A 55 0.45 -6.76 -5.93
C PRO A 55 0.90 -7.99 -6.73
N TYR A 56 0.99 -7.87 -8.05
CA TYR A 56 1.44 -8.94 -8.96
C TYR A 56 2.85 -8.67 -9.52
N GLU A 57 3.52 -7.63 -9.04
CA GLU A 57 4.90 -7.27 -9.38
C GLU A 57 5.16 -7.24 -10.90
N VAL A 58 4.23 -6.66 -11.66
CA VAL A 58 4.31 -6.61 -13.13
C VAL A 58 5.34 -5.56 -13.57
N ARG A 59 5.52 -4.50 -12.78
CA ARG A 59 6.46 -3.43 -13.11
C ARG A 59 7.88 -3.79 -12.71
N ARG A 60 8.83 -3.28 -13.49
CA ARG A 60 10.25 -3.36 -13.15
C ARG A 60 10.54 -2.46 -11.94
N VAL A 61 11.17 -3.03 -10.92
CA VAL A 61 11.65 -2.29 -9.75
C VAL A 61 12.97 -1.61 -10.08
N LYS A 62 13.09 -0.33 -9.74
CA LYS A 62 14.36 0.40 -9.86
C LYS A 62 15.24 0.07 -8.65
N MET A 63 16.46 -0.38 -8.94
CA MET A 63 17.47 -0.61 -7.91
C MET A 63 18.07 0.74 -7.45
N PRO A 64 18.46 0.85 -6.17
CA PRO A 64 19.26 1.98 -5.70
C PRO A 64 20.65 1.97 -6.33
N THR A 65 21.32 3.13 -6.34
CA THR A 65 22.60 3.32 -7.02
C THR A 65 23.71 2.42 -6.49
N ILE A 66 23.71 2.12 -5.18
CA ILE A 66 24.70 1.28 -4.51
C ILE A 66 23.96 0.37 -3.53
N THR A 67 24.39 -0.89 -3.44
CA THR A 67 24.00 -1.81 -2.37
C THR A 67 25.21 -2.53 -1.79
N SER A 68 25.10 -3.00 -0.56
CA SER A 68 26.13 -3.76 0.14
C SER A 68 25.53 -5.08 0.67
N ALA A 69 26.38 -5.96 1.19
CA ALA A 69 25.90 -7.19 1.83
C ALA A 69 25.05 -6.89 3.08
N ASP A 70 25.36 -5.79 3.79
CA ASP A 70 24.62 -5.34 4.99
C ASP A 70 23.30 -4.63 4.63
N GLU A 71 23.28 -3.94 3.48
CA GLU A 71 22.10 -3.25 2.93
C GLU A 71 21.76 -3.77 1.52
N PRO A 72 21.27 -5.02 1.40
CA PRO A 72 20.93 -5.61 0.12
C PRO A 72 19.54 -5.16 -0.36
N ASN A 73 19.27 -5.36 -1.65
CA ASN A 73 17.92 -5.25 -2.20
C ASN A 73 17.03 -6.36 -1.63
N ILE A 74 16.03 -5.99 -0.84
CA ILE A 74 15.13 -6.95 -0.20
C ILE A 74 14.04 -7.36 -1.20
N ILE A 75 13.84 -8.68 -1.32
CA ILE A 75 12.82 -9.27 -2.20
C ILE A 75 11.93 -10.17 -1.35
N ALA A 76 10.62 -9.96 -1.44
CA ALA A 76 9.65 -10.80 -0.75
C ALA A 76 9.34 -12.08 -1.56
N SER A 77 9.17 -13.20 -0.88
CA SER A 77 8.64 -14.44 -1.48
C SER A 77 8.03 -15.34 -0.41
N THR A 78 6.96 -16.04 -0.75
CA THR A 78 6.46 -17.13 0.10
C THR A 78 7.33 -18.38 -0.03
N SER A 79 7.94 -18.59 -1.19
CA SER A 79 8.78 -19.77 -1.50
C SER A 79 10.22 -19.57 -1.03
N ASP A 80 10.89 -20.66 -0.66
CA ASP A 80 12.27 -20.64 -0.13
C ASP A 80 13.32 -20.19 -1.13
N THR A 81 13.03 -20.31 -2.43
CA THR A 81 13.84 -19.74 -3.51
C THR A 81 12.98 -18.89 -4.45
N ARG A 82 13.63 -17.97 -5.15
CA ARG A 82 12.99 -17.11 -6.16
C ARG A 82 13.97 -16.81 -7.29
N LEU A 83 13.54 -17.01 -8.53
CA LEU A 83 14.27 -16.57 -9.71
C LEU A 83 14.11 -15.06 -9.87
N ILE A 84 15.23 -14.35 -10.00
CA ILE A 84 15.27 -12.90 -10.22
C ILE A 84 16.10 -12.55 -11.44
N GLY A 85 15.69 -11.48 -12.13
CA GLY A 85 16.41 -10.94 -13.30
C GLY A 85 16.99 -9.59 -12.97
N CYS A 86 18.32 -9.46 -12.97
CA CYS A 86 19.01 -8.20 -12.80
C CYS A 86 19.37 -7.62 -14.17
N LEU A 87 18.88 -6.40 -14.45
CA LEU A 87 19.33 -5.61 -15.58
C LEU A 87 20.50 -4.75 -15.11
N CYS A 88 21.73 -5.26 -15.31
CA CYS A 88 22.95 -4.67 -14.75
C CYS A 88 23.24 -3.26 -15.26
N GLU A 89 22.91 -2.99 -16.53
CA GLU A 89 23.14 -1.69 -17.17
C GLU A 89 21.84 -1.24 -17.84
N PRO A 90 21.51 0.06 -17.84
CA PRO A 90 20.24 0.56 -18.39
C PRO A 90 20.00 0.22 -19.87
N GLN A 91 21.07 0.00 -20.63
CA GLN A 91 21.04 -0.33 -22.06
C GLN A 91 21.45 -1.78 -22.36
N ALA A 92 21.56 -2.64 -21.34
CA ALA A 92 21.93 -4.04 -21.58
C ALA A 92 20.82 -4.78 -22.35
N ASP A 93 21.23 -5.51 -23.38
CA ASP A 93 20.36 -6.43 -24.14
C ASP A 93 20.19 -7.80 -23.45
N ALA A 94 20.98 -8.05 -22.40
CA ALA A 94 20.98 -9.31 -21.65
C ALA A 94 20.55 -9.06 -20.20
N ILE A 95 19.69 -9.96 -19.70
CA ILE A 95 19.26 -10.00 -18.31
C ILE A 95 20.11 -11.06 -17.60
N ASN A 96 20.70 -10.71 -16.46
CA ASN A 96 21.35 -11.68 -15.61
C ASN A 96 20.32 -12.38 -14.71
N TRP A 97 20.06 -13.65 -14.95
CA TRP A 97 19.12 -14.45 -14.18
C TRP A 97 19.83 -15.19 -13.04
N MET A 98 19.30 -15.08 -11.83
CA MET A 98 19.83 -15.78 -10.68
C MET A 98 18.72 -16.26 -9.75
N GLU A 99 18.83 -17.50 -9.27
CA GLU A 99 17.92 -18.04 -8.27
C GLU A 99 18.45 -17.77 -6.88
N ILE A 100 17.82 -16.89 -6.12
CA ILE A 100 18.20 -16.58 -4.74
C ILE A 100 17.41 -17.43 -3.75
N SER A 101 18.02 -17.80 -2.63
CA SER A 101 17.40 -18.53 -1.53
C SER A 101 17.19 -17.61 -0.32
N LYS A 102 16.23 -17.94 0.55
CA LYS A 102 16.01 -17.22 1.82
C LYS A 102 17.28 -17.28 2.70
N GLY A 103 17.51 -16.21 3.46
CA GLY A 103 18.63 -16.10 4.39
C GLY A 103 19.75 -15.19 3.87
N GLU A 104 20.87 -15.77 3.44
CA GLU A 104 22.06 -14.99 3.10
C GLU A 104 21.89 -14.17 1.81
N PRO A 105 22.38 -12.92 1.78
CA PRO A 105 22.31 -12.09 0.60
C PRO A 105 23.25 -12.63 -0.49
N ARG A 106 22.80 -12.57 -1.74
CA ARG A 106 23.58 -12.96 -2.91
C ARG A 106 23.94 -11.74 -3.75
N GLN A 107 25.17 -11.72 -4.22
CA GLN A 107 25.67 -10.69 -5.12
C GLN A 107 25.42 -11.06 -6.60
N CYS A 108 24.98 -10.09 -7.39
CA CYS A 108 24.97 -10.15 -8.85
C CYS A 108 26.35 -9.77 -9.42
N TYR A 109 26.65 -10.15 -10.67
CA TYR A 109 27.87 -9.77 -11.37
C TYR A 109 28.13 -8.25 -11.38
N CYS A 110 27.09 -7.41 -11.44
CA CYS A 110 27.23 -5.96 -11.40
C CYS A 110 27.62 -5.39 -10.03
N GLY A 111 27.73 -6.24 -9.01
CA GLY A 111 28.10 -5.86 -7.65
C GLY A 111 26.92 -5.60 -6.73
N HIS A 112 25.69 -5.50 -7.24
CA HIS A 112 24.50 -5.32 -6.41
C HIS A 112 24.15 -6.58 -5.62
N TRP A 113 23.76 -6.38 -4.36
CA TRP A 113 23.33 -7.42 -3.44
C TRP A 113 21.82 -7.53 -3.36
N PHE A 114 21.32 -8.75 -3.15
CA PHE A 114 19.91 -9.09 -3.05
C PHE A 114 19.69 -10.10 -1.93
N ARG A 115 18.60 -9.96 -1.17
CA ARG A 115 18.23 -10.89 -0.09
C ARG A 115 16.76 -11.27 -0.23
N LEU A 116 16.49 -12.58 -0.17
CA LEU A 116 15.13 -13.10 -0.16
C LEU A 116 14.62 -13.20 1.27
N VAL A 117 13.44 -12.64 1.53
CA VAL A 117 12.77 -12.62 2.83
C VAL A 117 11.31 -13.02 2.70
N ASP A 118 10.69 -13.34 3.83
CA ASP A 118 9.25 -13.57 3.89
C ASP A 118 8.47 -12.23 3.82
N PHE A 119 7.20 -12.31 3.42
CA PHE A 119 6.34 -11.13 3.31
C PHE A 119 6.18 -10.36 4.63
N GLU A 120 6.13 -11.06 5.76
CA GLU A 120 6.02 -10.43 7.08
C GLU A 120 7.25 -9.55 7.38
N GLU A 121 8.45 -10.08 7.12
CA GLU A 121 9.71 -9.35 7.27
C GLU A 121 9.75 -8.16 6.29
N TYR A 122 9.40 -8.37 5.02
CA TYR A 122 9.35 -7.30 4.02
C TYR A 122 8.44 -6.13 4.42
N LEU A 123 7.23 -6.44 4.92
CA LEU A 123 6.27 -5.41 5.36
C LEU A 123 6.81 -4.62 6.55
N SER A 124 7.40 -5.30 7.54
CA SER A 124 8.01 -4.65 8.70
C SER A 124 9.14 -3.69 8.31
N LEU A 125 9.97 -4.06 7.34
CA LEU A 125 11.05 -3.21 6.81
C LEU A 125 10.49 -1.99 6.08
N SER A 126 9.41 -2.17 5.32
CA SER A 126 8.78 -1.09 4.55
C SER A 126 8.12 -0.03 5.45
N ASP A 127 7.57 -0.43 6.59
CA ASP A 127 6.94 0.48 7.54
C ASP A 127 7.97 1.29 8.33
N ASN A 128 9.14 0.70 8.61
CA ASN A 128 10.27 1.41 9.21
C ASN A 128 10.81 2.52 8.28
N PHE A 129 10.86 2.26 6.96
CA PHE A 129 11.28 3.27 6.00
C PHE A 129 10.33 4.48 5.95
N LYS A 130 9.01 4.23 6.01
CA LYS A 130 8.00 5.30 6.05
C LYS A 130 8.03 6.14 7.32
N GLN A 131 8.60 5.65 8.41
CA GLN A 131 8.74 6.42 9.65
C GLN A 131 10.00 7.31 9.64
N LEU A 132 10.95 7.04 8.75
CA LEU A 132 12.22 7.78 8.64
C LEU A 132 12.19 8.90 7.57
N THR A 133 11.19 8.87 6.69
CA THR A 133 10.90 9.89 5.66
C THR A 133 9.74 10.78 6.08
#